data_AF-X0TSM5-F1
#
_entry.id   AF-X0TSM5-F1
#
_cell.length_a   1.000
_cell.length_b   1.000
_cell.length_c   1.000
_cell.angle_alpha   90.00
_cell.angle_beta   90.00
_cell.angle_gamma   90.00
#
_symmetry.space_group_name_H-M   'P 1'
#
loop_
_entity.id
_entity.type
_entity.pdbx_description
1 polymer ?
#
loop_
_entity_poly.entity_id
_entity_poly.type
_entity_poly.pdbx_seq_one_letter_code
_entity_poly.pdbx_strand_id
1 'polypeptide(L)'
;MLKYVGKSALRVDGVRKVTGFSRYTDDLKLSGMLYTRIKKSPYPHAKILKIDTSKAEKLPGVKVVITGKDVPIRVGLYLEDKTFLAIDKVRFIGEPVAAVAAESEEIAEEAVSLIEADYEKLSAVFSPLDGIKPDAPLIHEDL
;
A
#
# COMPACT_ATOMS: atom_id res chain seq x y z
N MET A 1 -22.46 42.18 -19.09
CA MET A 1 -21.59 41.62 -18.02
C MET A 1 -22.15 40.26 -17.62
N LEU A 2 -21.32 39.21 -17.51
CA LEU A 2 -21.81 37.85 -17.19
C LEU A 2 -22.27 37.75 -15.73
N LYS A 3 -23.36 37.00 -15.48
CA LYS A 3 -24.01 36.89 -14.16
C LYS A 3 -23.15 36.16 -13.11
N TYR A 4 -22.36 35.17 -13.53
CA TYR A 4 -21.63 34.28 -12.61
C TYR A 4 -20.13 34.17 -12.89
N VAL A 5 -19.71 34.25 -14.16
CA VAL A 5 -18.31 34.14 -14.55
C VAL A 5 -17.53 35.38 -14.08
N GLY A 6 -16.41 35.15 -13.40
CA GLY A 6 -15.56 36.22 -12.85
C GLY A 6 -16.06 36.83 -11.54
N LYS A 7 -17.06 36.22 -10.88
CA LYS A 7 -17.58 36.66 -9.57
C LYS A 7 -17.10 35.72 -8.47
N SER A 8 -16.87 36.28 -7.27
CA SER A 8 -16.65 35.48 -6.07
C SER A 8 -17.99 34.87 -5.64
N ALA A 9 -18.12 33.55 -5.81
CA ALA A 9 -19.31 32.80 -5.44
C ALA A 9 -19.04 31.93 -4.20
N LEU A 10 -20.08 31.70 -3.40
CA LEU A 10 -19.99 30.76 -2.30
C LEU A 10 -19.79 29.35 -2.84
N ARG A 11 -18.83 28.63 -2.26
CA ARG A 11 -18.60 27.22 -2.57
C ARG A 11 -19.74 26.37 -2.04
N VAL A 12 -20.32 25.53 -2.91
CA VAL A 12 -21.43 24.63 -2.56
C VAL A 12 -21.09 23.66 -1.42
N ASP A 13 -19.83 23.27 -1.30
CA ASP A 13 -19.31 22.38 -0.27
C ASP A 13 -18.71 23.12 0.93
N GLY A 14 -18.64 24.46 0.88
CA GLY A 14 -17.87 25.29 1.80
C GLY A 14 -18.31 25.14 3.25
N VAL A 15 -19.58 25.39 3.53
CA VAL A 15 -20.15 25.33 4.89
C VAL A 15 -19.91 23.97 5.52
N ARG A 16 -20.22 22.88 4.81
CA ARG A 16 -20.09 21.51 5.34
C ARG A 16 -18.65 21.15 5.71
N LYS A 17 -17.68 21.62 4.92
CA LYS A 17 -16.25 21.39 5.18
C LYS A 17 -15.75 22.17 6.38
N VAL A 18 -16.12 23.44 6.52
CA VAL A 18 -15.66 24.28 7.63
C VAL A 18 -16.35 23.97 8.96
N THR A 19 -17.51 23.31 8.93
CA THR A 19 -18.23 22.88 10.15
C THR A 19 -17.92 21.46 10.58
N GLY A 20 -17.11 20.71 9.83
CA GLY A 20 -16.86 19.28 10.10
C GLY A 20 -18.04 18.35 9.77
N PHE A 21 -19.06 18.85 9.05
CA PHE A 21 -20.23 18.05 8.67
C PHE A 21 -20.02 17.20 7.39
N SER A 22 -18.94 17.47 6.65
CA SER A 22 -18.51 16.62 5.54
C SER A 22 -17.93 15.32 6.11
N ARG A 23 -18.45 14.17 5.65
CA ARG A 23 -17.92 12.85 6.00
C ARG A 23 -16.88 12.42 4.98
N TYR A 24 -15.74 11.96 5.48
CA TYR A 24 -14.67 11.31 4.72
C TYR A 24 -14.70 9.81 4.99
N THR A 25 -13.84 9.06 4.29
CA THR A 25 -13.81 7.59 4.37
C THR A 25 -13.60 7.07 5.78
N ASP A 26 -12.80 7.76 6.59
CA ASP A 26 -12.48 7.35 7.97
C ASP A 26 -13.59 7.67 8.98
N ASP A 27 -14.51 8.58 8.62
CA ASP A 27 -15.72 8.88 9.40
C ASP A 27 -16.83 7.83 9.21
N LEU A 28 -16.61 6.86 8.33
CA LEU A 28 -17.53 5.76 8.11
C LEU A 28 -17.25 4.66 9.13
N LYS A 29 -18.28 4.29 9.90
CA LYS A 29 -18.28 3.12 10.79
C LYS A 29 -19.43 2.22 10.40
N LEU A 30 -19.13 0.95 10.14
CA LEU A 30 -20.10 -0.08 9.75
C LEU A 30 -20.10 -1.21 10.77
N SER A 31 -21.25 -1.87 10.96
CA SER A 31 -21.32 -3.06 11.80
C SER A 31 -20.44 -4.16 11.21
N GLY A 32 -19.58 -4.76 12.03
CA GLY A 32 -18.62 -5.78 11.61
C GLY A 32 -17.47 -5.27 10.73
N MET A 33 -17.22 -3.95 10.70
CA MET A 33 -16.09 -3.38 9.97
C MET A 33 -14.76 -3.92 10.52
N LEU A 34 -13.90 -4.38 9.62
CA LEU A 34 -12.52 -4.75 9.94
C LEU A 34 -11.57 -3.61 9.64
N TYR A 35 -10.42 -3.62 10.30
CA TYR A 35 -9.34 -2.67 10.15
C TYR A 35 -8.15 -3.34 9.50
N THR A 36 -7.55 -2.64 8.53
CA THR A 36 -6.45 -3.18 7.74
C THR A 36 -5.13 -2.50 8.09
N ARG A 37 -4.06 -3.29 8.09
CA ARG A 37 -2.68 -2.81 8.12
C ARG A 37 -1.82 -3.56 7.11
N ILE A 38 -0.79 -2.89 6.60
CA ILE A 38 0.03 -3.38 5.50
C ILE A 38 1.48 -3.46 5.96
N LYS A 39 2.09 -4.64 5.83
CA LYS A 39 3.53 -4.83 5.99
C LYS A 39 4.19 -4.27 4.74
N LYS A 40 5.15 -3.38 4.93
CA LYS A 40 5.87 -2.71 3.84
C LYS A 40 7.34 -3.10 3.86
N SER A 41 7.94 -3.14 2.68
CA SER A 41 9.37 -3.33 2.50
C SER A 41 10.16 -2.18 3.13
N PRO A 42 11.22 -2.47 3.91
CA PRO A 42 12.19 -1.46 4.31
C PRO A 42 13.28 -1.22 3.24
N TYR A 43 13.30 -2.00 2.15
CA TYR A 43 14.39 -2.00 1.17
C TYR A 43 13.98 -1.38 -0.18
N PRO A 44 14.91 -0.67 -0.84
CA PRO A 44 14.67 -0.07 -2.15
C PRO A 44 14.70 -1.10 -3.29
N HIS A 45 15.43 -2.21 -3.16
CA HIS A 45 15.42 -3.31 -4.12
C HIS A 45 15.89 -4.57 -3.38
N ALA A 46 15.06 -5.61 -3.35
CA ALA A 46 15.43 -6.87 -2.71
C ALA A 46 14.56 -8.03 -3.20
N LYS A 47 15.11 -9.24 -3.27
CA LYS A 47 14.29 -10.45 -3.43
C LYS A 47 13.60 -10.76 -2.11
N ILE A 48 12.36 -11.23 -2.17
CA ILE A 48 11.64 -11.77 -1.03
C ILE A 48 11.98 -13.25 -0.96
N LEU A 49 12.73 -13.66 0.06
CA LEU A 49 13.10 -15.06 0.26
C LEU A 49 11.96 -15.83 0.93
N LYS A 50 11.34 -15.22 1.94
CA LYS A 50 10.24 -15.81 2.71
C LYS A 50 9.40 -14.70 3.33
N ILE A 51 8.09 -14.94 3.44
CA ILE A 51 7.18 -14.19 4.31
C ILE A 51 6.55 -15.20 5.26
N ASP A 52 6.70 -15.00 6.57
CA ASP A 52 6.09 -15.80 7.62
C ASP A 52 4.93 -15.02 8.27
N THR A 53 3.71 -15.47 8.02
CA THR A 53 2.47 -14.89 8.53
C THR A 53 1.95 -15.62 9.77
N SER A 54 2.59 -16.72 10.18
CA SER A 54 2.01 -17.68 11.11
C SER A 54 1.71 -17.12 12.51
N LYS A 55 2.50 -16.15 12.99
CA LYS A 55 2.24 -15.46 14.26
C LYS A 55 1.06 -14.50 14.15
N ALA A 56 0.98 -13.75 13.05
CA ALA A 56 -0.11 -12.81 12.78
C ALA A 56 -1.45 -13.53 12.63
N GLU A 57 -1.49 -14.65 11.91
CA GLU A 57 -2.70 -15.47 11.73
C GLU A 57 -3.25 -16.07 13.03
N LYS A 58 -2.38 -16.31 14.01
CA LYS A 58 -2.75 -16.86 15.32
C LYS A 58 -3.18 -15.80 16.33
N LEU A 59 -2.99 -14.51 16.04
CA LEU A 59 -3.38 -13.44 16.95
C LEU A 59 -4.91 -13.35 17.04
N PRO A 60 -5.51 -13.43 18.25
CA PRO A 60 -6.95 -13.30 18.41
C PRO A 60 -7.49 -12.00 17.81
N GLY A 61 -8.60 -12.09 17.08
CA GLY A 61 -9.23 -10.95 16.40
C GLY A 61 -8.70 -10.68 14.98
N VAL A 62 -7.63 -11.34 14.55
CA VAL A 62 -7.24 -11.36 13.12
C VAL A 62 -8.22 -12.23 12.35
N LYS A 63 -8.72 -11.72 11.22
CA LYS A 63 -9.65 -12.44 10.34
C LYS A 63 -8.98 -13.01 9.11
N VAL A 64 -7.98 -12.31 8.58
CA VAL A 64 -7.22 -12.77 7.42
C VAL A 64 -5.86 -12.09 7.37
N VAL A 65 -4.87 -12.83 6.91
CA VAL A 65 -3.58 -12.30 6.45
C VAL A 65 -3.41 -12.74 5.00
N ILE A 66 -3.04 -11.82 4.12
CA ILE A 66 -2.77 -12.11 2.70
C ILE A 66 -1.38 -11.61 2.32
N THR A 67 -0.81 -12.25 1.31
CA THR A 67 0.47 -11.95 0.67
C THR A 67 0.27 -11.73 -0.83
N GLY A 68 1.33 -11.36 -1.55
CA GLY A 68 1.29 -11.27 -3.01
C GLY A 68 0.84 -12.56 -3.71
N LYS A 69 1.02 -13.73 -3.09
CA LYS A 69 0.61 -15.02 -3.65
C LYS A 69 -0.90 -15.20 -3.70
N ASP A 70 -1.64 -14.52 -2.84
CA ASP A 70 -3.09 -14.62 -2.76
C ASP A 70 -3.79 -13.75 -3.83
N VAL A 71 -3.09 -12.74 -4.35
CA VAL A 71 -3.59 -11.83 -5.39
C VAL A 71 -2.49 -11.56 -6.44
N PRO A 72 -2.12 -12.57 -7.26
CA PRO A 72 -1.00 -12.47 -8.19
C PRO A 72 -1.40 -11.75 -9.50
N ILE A 73 -2.00 -10.56 -9.38
CA ILE A 73 -2.52 -9.76 -10.49
C ILE A 73 -1.67 -8.51 -10.65
N ARG A 74 -1.22 -8.24 -11.89
CA ARG A 74 -0.55 -6.98 -12.23
C ARG A 74 -1.59 -5.87 -12.46
N VAL A 75 -1.24 -4.66 -12.07
CA VAL A 75 -2.10 -3.48 -12.17
C VAL A 75 -1.27 -2.25 -12.52
N GLY A 76 -1.90 -1.32 -13.24
CA GLY A 76 -1.34 0.01 -13.47
C GLY A 76 -2.24 0.80 -14.42
N LEU A 77 -2.10 2.13 -14.41
CA LEU A 77 -2.95 3.00 -15.21
C LEU A 77 -2.53 3.02 -16.69
N TYR A 78 -1.21 3.04 -16.94
CA TYR A 78 -0.63 3.14 -18.28
C TYR A 78 0.15 1.88 -18.67
N LEU A 79 0.75 1.22 -17.68
CA LEU A 79 1.52 0.00 -17.82
C LEU A 79 1.22 -0.89 -16.61
N GLU A 80 0.89 -2.14 -16.84
CA GLU A 80 0.64 -3.12 -15.77
C GLU A 80 1.97 -3.71 -15.28
N ASP A 81 2.71 -2.92 -14.50
CA ASP A 81 4.11 -3.19 -14.12
C ASP A 81 4.31 -3.65 -12.66
N LYS A 82 3.26 -3.59 -11.84
CA LYS A 82 3.31 -3.87 -10.40
C LYS A 82 2.15 -4.75 -9.96
N THR A 83 2.35 -5.46 -8.86
CA THR A 83 1.29 -6.19 -8.14
C THR A 83 0.75 -5.36 -6.98
N PHE A 84 -0.39 -5.77 -6.39
CA PHE A 84 -0.93 -5.10 -5.20
C PHE A 84 -0.05 -5.29 -3.97
N LEU A 85 0.49 -6.50 -3.81
CA LEU A 85 1.48 -6.88 -2.81
C LEU A 85 2.63 -7.55 -3.57
N ALA A 86 3.88 -7.23 -3.23
CA ALA A 86 5.05 -7.79 -3.86
C ALA A 86 5.09 -9.32 -3.68
N ILE A 87 5.48 -10.02 -4.75
CA ILE A 87 5.53 -11.48 -4.80
C ILE A 87 6.99 -11.95 -4.64
N ASP A 88 7.80 -11.72 -5.67
CA ASP A 88 9.17 -12.27 -5.74
C ASP A 88 10.24 -11.26 -5.30
N LYS A 89 9.99 -9.98 -5.55
CA LYS A 89 10.89 -8.89 -5.18
C LYS A 89 10.16 -7.59 -4.94
N VAL A 90 10.80 -6.76 -4.13
CA VAL A 90 10.43 -5.37 -3.86
C VAL A 90 11.37 -4.45 -4.63
N ARG A 91 10.86 -3.33 -5.13
CA ARG A 91 11.45 -2.37 -6.07
C ARG A 91 11.50 -0.94 -5.51
N PHE A 92 10.90 -0.70 -4.34
CA PHE A 92 11.03 0.56 -3.62
C PHE A 92 10.76 0.42 -2.11
N ILE A 93 11.27 1.38 -1.34
CA ILE A 93 11.01 1.48 0.09
C ILE A 93 9.53 1.78 0.30
N GLY A 94 8.87 1.00 1.12
CA GLY A 94 7.43 1.15 1.38
C GLY A 94 6.55 0.27 0.50
N GLU A 95 7.11 -0.55 -0.40
CA GLU A 95 6.31 -1.45 -1.23
C GLU A 95 5.54 -2.46 -0.35
N PRO A 96 4.22 -2.59 -0.52
CA PRO A 96 3.41 -3.55 0.22
C PRO A 96 3.87 -5.00 -0.02
N VAL A 97 3.99 -5.81 1.03
CA VAL A 97 4.38 -7.24 0.91
C VAL A 97 3.36 -8.20 1.51
N ALA A 98 2.62 -7.74 2.52
CA ALA A 98 1.52 -8.49 3.14
C ALA A 98 0.49 -7.51 3.72
N ALA A 99 -0.75 -7.96 3.90
CA ALA A 99 -1.82 -7.19 4.53
C ALA A 99 -2.58 -8.05 5.53
N VAL A 100 -3.04 -7.42 6.61
CA VAL A 100 -3.87 -8.01 7.66
C VAL A 100 -5.21 -7.30 7.69
N ALA A 101 -6.31 -8.02 7.90
CA ALA A 101 -7.56 -7.44 8.37
C ALA A 101 -7.96 -8.03 9.74
N ALA A 102 -8.29 -7.17 10.70
CA ALA A 102 -8.61 -7.54 12.07
C ALA A 102 -9.82 -6.77 12.64
N GLU A 103 -10.33 -7.20 13.78
CA GLU A 103 -11.53 -6.63 14.43
C GLU A 103 -11.33 -5.21 14.98
N SER A 104 -10.08 -4.81 15.25
CA SER A 104 -9.74 -3.46 15.70
C SER A 104 -8.45 -2.96 15.03
N GLU A 105 -8.25 -1.65 15.10
CA GLU A 105 -7.07 -0.99 14.56
C GLU A 105 -5.78 -1.43 15.28
N GLU A 106 -5.86 -1.58 16.60
CA GLU A 106 -4.76 -2.02 17.47
C GLU A 106 -4.36 -3.46 17.16
N ILE A 107 -5.33 -4.37 16.98
CA ILE A 107 -5.06 -5.77 16.61
C ILE A 107 -4.42 -5.84 15.23
N ALA A 108 -4.89 -5.04 14.27
CA ALA A 108 -4.29 -4.99 12.94
C ALA A 108 -2.84 -4.50 12.98
N GLU A 109 -2.54 -3.52 13.85
CA GLU A 109 -1.19 -2.98 14.04
C GLU A 109 -0.25 -3.96 14.74
N GLU A 110 -0.73 -4.67 15.77
CA GLU A 110 0.01 -5.75 16.41
C GLU A 110 0.27 -6.88 15.41
N ALA A 111 -0.75 -7.37 14.72
CA ALA A 111 -0.64 -8.47 13.78
C ALA A 111 0.35 -8.18 12.65
N VAL A 112 0.33 -6.96 12.07
CA VAL A 112 1.27 -6.64 10.99
C VAL A 112 2.72 -6.59 11.49
N SER A 113 2.94 -6.24 12.75
CA SER A 113 4.27 -6.25 13.37
C SER A 113 4.82 -7.68 13.53
N LEU A 114 3.94 -8.66 13.72
CA LEU A 114 4.27 -10.09 13.87
C LEU A 114 4.63 -10.78 12.55
N ILE A 115 4.37 -10.15 11.39
CA ILE A 115 4.77 -10.68 10.09
C ILE A 115 6.27 -10.49 9.91
N GLU A 116 6.99 -11.59 9.70
CA GLU A 116 8.43 -11.61 9.43
C GLU A 116 8.66 -11.82 7.93
N ALA A 117 9.56 -11.04 7.33
CA ALA A 117 9.89 -11.15 5.92
C ALA A 117 11.41 -11.11 5.74
N ASP A 118 11.94 -12.14 5.09
CA ASP A 118 13.36 -12.31 4.80
C ASP A 118 13.66 -11.81 3.41
N TYR A 119 14.75 -11.06 3.28
CA TYR A 119 15.13 -10.39 2.05
C TYR A 119 16.59 -10.61 1.69
N GLU A 120 16.84 -10.77 0.40
CA GLU A 120 18.17 -10.65 -0.20
C GLU A 120 18.27 -9.29 -0.90
N LYS A 121 19.12 -8.39 -0.39
CA LYS A 121 19.27 -7.05 -0.95
C LYS A 121 19.85 -7.10 -2.36
N LEU A 122 19.29 -6.31 -3.26
CA LEU A 122 19.77 -6.14 -4.62
C LEU A 122 20.30 -4.71 -4.84
N SER A 123 21.09 -4.53 -5.89
CA SER A 123 21.53 -3.22 -6.33
C SER A 123 20.32 -2.36 -6.72
N ALA A 124 20.14 -1.22 -6.06
CA ALA A 124 19.08 -0.27 -6.36
C ALA A 124 19.59 0.88 -7.23
N VAL A 125 18.69 1.50 -7.99
CA VAL A 125 18.96 2.69 -8.79
C VAL A 125 18.34 3.89 -8.09
N PHE A 126 19.14 4.92 -7.82
CA PHE A 126 18.70 6.13 -7.11
C PHE A 126 18.69 7.39 -7.99
N SER A 127 19.14 7.28 -9.23
CA SER A 127 19.19 8.39 -10.19
C SER A 127 18.78 7.90 -11.57
N PRO A 128 17.98 8.68 -12.33
CA PRO A 128 17.68 8.37 -13.72
C PRO A 128 18.94 8.23 -14.59
N LEU A 129 19.99 9.01 -14.28
CA LEU A 129 21.27 8.95 -15.00
C LEU A 129 22.05 7.66 -14.71
N ASP A 130 21.81 7.03 -13.56
CA ASP A 130 22.37 5.70 -13.28
C ASP A 130 21.51 4.63 -13.95
N GLY A 131 20.19 4.82 -14.02
CA GLY A 131 19.26 3.87 -14.65
C GLY A 131 19.38 3.74 -16.17
N ILE A 132 19.90 4.75 -16.85
CA ILE A 132 20.13 4.70 -18.32
C ILE A 132 21.45 4.01 -18.68
N LYS A 133 22.33 3.71 -17.72
CA LYS A 133 23.63 3.09 -18.01
C LYS A 133 23.43 1.65 -18.51
N PRO A 134 24.27 1.16 -19.43
CA PRO A 134 24.14 -0.19 -19.98
C PRO A 134 24.22 -1.32 -18.94
N ASP A 135 24.89 -1.07 -17.81
CA ASP A 135 25.09 -2.00 -16.70
C ASP A 135 24.13 -1.76 -15.52
N ALA A 136 23.14 -0.87 -15.69
CA ALA A 136 22.15 -0.60 -14.65
C ALA A 136 21.33 -1.86 -14.32
N PRO A 137 21.01 -2.12 -13.04
CA PRO A 137 20.19 -3.26 -12.67
C PRO A 137 18.79 -3.11 -13.25
N LEU A 138 18.30 -4.17 -13.91
CA LEU A 138 16.96 -4.20 -14.49
C LEU A 138 15.91 -4.38 -13.40
N ILE A 139 15.11 -3.35 -13.14
CA ILE A 139 14.10 -3.37 -12.06
C ILE A 139 12.88 -4.21 -12.44
N HIS A 140 12.47 -4.17 -13.70
CA HIS A 140 11.36 -4.96 -14.24
C HIS A 140 11.89 -5.93 -15.31
N GLU A 141 12.29 -7.12 -14.88
CA GLU A 141 12.91 -8.14 -15.76
C GLU A 141 11.88 -8.84 -16.67
N ASP A 142 10.62 -8.84 -16.26
CA ASP A 142 9.51 -9.56 -16.91
C ASP A 142 8.54 -8.61 -17.64
N LEU A 143 9.03 -7.44 -18.07
CA LEU A 143 8.28 -6.46 -18.87
C LEU A 143 8.94 -6.25 -20.23
#